data_AF-A0A842U4C2-F1
#
_entry.id   AF-A0A842U4C2-F1
#
_cell.length_a   1.000
_cell.length_b   1.000
_cell.length_c   1.000
_cell.angle_alpha   90.00
_cell.angle_beta   90.00
_cell.angle_gamma   90.00
#
_symmetry.space_group_name_H-M   'P 1'
#
loop_
_entity.id
_entity.type
_entity.pdbx_description
1 polymer ?
#
loop_
_entity_poly.entity_id
_entity_poly.type
_entity_poly.pdbx_seq_one_letter_code
_entity_poly.pdbx_strand_id
1 'polypeptide(L)'
;MLLYVIRQNGMTMGLDEVFVKGEAFEQIQKVLKESTDESKRLIKAFRENDTDVLQRAPGRSLKETLELRIRQVLAEARKKAEEIAANYIGDDAHSVIMTKSGARGNILNLGQMSAVVGQQAIRGERINRGYNSRTLPHFKVDDLTPKARGFVEQSYRNGLDPSGFFFHAMGGREGLVDTAVRTSTSGYMQRRLVNALQDMVIENDGTVRNADKNIIQFDFGDDNINPQHTDHGDAVNLDVLLLKAQTLNTNEIQAKLKGKETKKKQKPKAKEQKEKPKKESKEERETAEVPSEEDIRAEFEEETGKNAVWQGKVTKQYKEWREEKYEV
;
A
#
# COMPACT_ATOMS: atom_id res chain seq x y z
N MET A 1 23.14 -2.59 -10.47
CA MET A 1 24.13 -2.50 -9.38
C MET A 1 23.91 -3.57 -8.31
N LEU A 2 22.76 -3.60 -7.63
CA LEU A 2 22.49 -4.58 -6.54
C LEU A 2 22.61 -6.05 -6.96
N LEU A 3 22.05 -6.43 -8.11
CA LEU A 3 22.16 -7.81 -8.63
C LEU A 3 23.62 -8.22 -8.88
N TYR A 4 24.48 -7.29 -9.29
CA TYR A 4 25.90 -7.56 -9.48
C TYR A 4 26.59 -7.83 -8.14
N VAL A 5 26.28 -7.05 -7.10
CA VAL A 5 26.82 -7.23 -5.74
C VAL A 5 26.40 -8.59 -5.18
N ILE A 6 25.11 -8.95 -5.28
CA ILE A 6 24.62 -10.25 -4.80
C ILE A 6 25.31 -11.41 -5.53
N ARG A 7 25.50 -11.28 -6.85
CA ARG A 7 26.18 -12.32 -7.64
C ARG A 7 27.66 -12.47 -7.27
N GLN A 8 28.37 -11.37 -6.99
CA GLN A 8 29.79 -11.42 -6.63
C GLN A 8 30.01 -11.93 -5.21
N ASN A 9 29.16 -11.54 -4.26
CA ASN A 9 29.30 -11.95 -2.87
C ASN A 9 28.76 -13.36 -2.61
N GLY A 10 27.80 -13.82 -3.41
CA GLY A 10 27.08 -15.07 -3.20
C GLY A 10 26.10 -14.96 -2.03
N MET A 11 24.87 -15.42 -2.23
CA MET A 11 23.86 -15.48 -1.17
C MET A 11 23.17 -16.84 -1.27
N THR A 12 23.26 -17.61 -0.20
CA THR A 12 22.70 -18.97 -0.13
C THR A 12 22.17 -19.25 1.27
N MET A 13 21.21 -20.15 1.41
CA MET A 13 20.65 -20.50 2.72
C MET A 13 20.88 -21.98 2.97
N GLY A 14 21.56 -22.29 4.07
CA GLY A 14 21.73 -23.66 4.56
C GLY A 14 20.64 -24.08 5.55
N LEU A 15 20.54 -25.38 5.81
CA LEU A 15 19.61 -25.93 6.81
C LEU A 15 20.10 -25.70 8.26
N ASP A 16 21.40 -25.45 8.40
CA ASP A 16 22.11 -25.11 9.63
C ASP A 16 21.73 -23.74 10.16
N GLU A 17 21.48 -22.75 9.31
CA GLU A 17 21.03 -21.40 9.73
C GLU A 17 19.73 -21.42 10.52
N VAL A 18 18.86 -22.38 10.24
CA VAL A 18 17.54 -22.51 10.90
C VAL A 18 17.65 -23.36 12.16
N PHE A 19 18.80 -23.97 12.44
CA PHE A 19 18.94 -24.96 13.48
C PHE A 19 19.32 -24.37 14.84
N VAL A 20 18.38 -24.40 15.78
CA VAL A 20 18.61 -23.95 17.15
C VAL A 20 19.07 -25.13 18.02
N LYS A 21 20.26 -25.01 18.61
CA LYS A 21 20.92 -26.02 19.47
C LYS A 21 21.29 -25.45 20.84
N GLY A 22 21.58 -26.34 21.79
CA GLY A 22 22.20 -25.99 23.06
C GLY A 22 21.28 -25.18 23.98
N GLU A 23 21.86 -24.17 24.64
CA GLU A 23 21.16 -23.36 25.66
C GLU A 23 19.89 -22.68 25.12
N ALA A 24 19.92 -22.18 23.87
CA ALA A 24 18.76 -21.54 23.27
C ALA A 24 17.58 -22.51 23.09
N PHE A 25 17.86 -23.77 22.74
CA PHE A 25 16.82 -24.79 22.63
C PHE A 25 16.21 -25.12 24.01
N GLU A 26 17.05 -25.26 25.04
CA GLU A 26 16.59 -25.50 26.41
C GLU A 26 15.74 -24.34 26.95
N GLN A 27 16.11 -23.09 26.64
CA GLN A 27 15.32 -21.91 26.98
C GLN A 27 13.96 -21.93 26.28
N ILE A 28 13.89 -22.26 24.99
CA ILE A 28 12.63 -22.40 24.25
C ILE A 28 11.76 -23.47 24.90
N GLN A 29 12.32 -24.65 25.21
CA GLN A 29 11.56 -25.73 25.87
C GLN A 29 11.05 -25.32 27.25
N LYS A 30 11.84 -24.55 28.01
CA LYS A 30 11.41 -24.00 29.30
C LYS A 30 10.22 -23.07 29.16
N VAL A 31 10.26 -22.13 28.20
CA VAL A 31 9.15 -21.21 27.92
C VAL A 31 7.88 -21.96 27.51
N LEU A 32 8.00 -22.97 26.64
CA LEU A 32 6.86 -23.79 26.21
C LEU A 32 6.25 -24.58 27.38
N LYS A 33 7.11 -25.14 28.25
CA LYS A 33 6.67 -25.86 29.45
C LYS A 33 5.94 -24.95 30.43
N GLU A 34 6.48 -23.77 30.73
CA GLU A 34 5.82 -22.76 31.58
C GLU A 34 4.44 -22.38 31.04
N SER A 35 4.32 -22.15 29.72
CA SER A 35 3.04 -21.82 29.08
C SER A 35 2.01 -22.95 29.15
N THR A 36 2.49 -24.20 29.07
CA THR A 36 1.66 -25.40 29.17
C THR A 36 1.16 -25.60 30.60
N ASP A 37 2.01 -25.35 31.59
CA ASP A 37 1.64 -25.46 32.99
C ASP A 37 0.69 -24.34 33.42
N GLU A 38 0.87 -23.11 32.93
CA GLU A 38 -0.09 -22.02 33.14
C GLU A 38 -1.44 -22.31 32.46
N SER A 39 -1.42 -22.89 31.25
CA SER A 39 -2.66 -23.34 30.59
C SER A 39 -3.38 -24.42 31.42
N LYS A 40 -2.65 -25.37 32.03
CA LYS A 40 -3.25 -26.36 32.94
C LYS A 40 -3.83 -25.71 34.20
N ARG A 41 -3.18 -24.67 34.74
CA ARG A 41 -3.69 -23.89 35.88
C ARG A 41 -5.04 -23.24 35.53
N LEU A 42 -5.14 -22.61 34.36
CA LEU A 42 -6.40 -22.01 33.87
C LEU A 42 -7.49 -23.07 33.66
N ILE A 43 -7.15 -24.24 33.12
CA ILE A 43 -8.10 -25.35 32.95
C ILE A 43 -8.58 -25.89 34.29
N LYS A 44 -7.69 -25.98 35.29
CA LYS A 44 -8.04 -26.39 36.66
C LYS A 44 -9.01 -25.39 37.29
N ALA A 45 -8.71 -24.10 37.22
CA ALA A 45 -9.58 -23.03 37.70
C ALA A 45 -10.97 -23.08 37.03
N PHE A 46 -11.03 -23.37 35.74
CA PHE A 46 -12.30 -23.56 35.03
C PHE A 46 -13.11 -24.76 35.55
N ARG A 47 -12.45 -25.89 35.84
CA ARG A 47 -13.13 -27.08 36.39
C ARG A 47 -13.62 -26.87 37.82
N GLU A 48 -12.89 -26.11 38.61
CA GLU A 48 -13.21 -25.78 40.01
C GLU A 48 -14.17 -24.57 40.12
N ASN A 49 -14.54 -23.93 39.00
CA ASN A 49 -15.30 -22.68 38.95
C ASN A 49 -14.68 -21.54 39.78
N ASP A 50 -13.35 -21.51 39.87
CA ASP A 50 -12.63 -20.47 40.59
C ASP A 50 -12.61 -19.15 39.79
N THR A 51 -13.36 -18.18 40.28
CA THR A 51 -13.50 -16.85 39.67
C THR A 51 -12.36 -15.89 39.97
N ASP A 52 -11.49 -16.19 40.95
CA ASP A 52 -10.36 -15.33 41.29
C ASP A 52 -9.25 -15.47 40.24
N VAL A 53 -8.88 -16.72 39.95
CA VAL A 53 -7.89 -17.03 38.91
C VAL A 53 -8.47 -16.80 37.51
N LEU A 54 -9.70 -17.22 37.23
CA LEU A 54 -10.35 -17.09 35.93
C LEU A 54 -11.48 -16.04 35.94
N GLN A 55 -11.10 -14.77 35.94
CA GLN A 55 -12.07 -13.68 35.79
C GLN A 55 -12.68 -13.65 34.38
N ARG A 56 -14.01 -13.55 34.32
CA ARG A 56 -14.79 -13.50 33.07
C ARG A 56 -14.45 -12.25 32.26
N ALA A 57 -14.20 -12.42 30.97
CA ALA A 57 -14.08 -11.30 30.06
C ALA A 57 -15.47 -10.66 29.82
N PRO A 58 -15.57 -9.33 29.69
CA PRO A 58 -16.84 -8.66 29.47
C PRO A 58 -17.49 -9.15 28.17
N GLY A 59 -18.79 -9.47 28.24
CA GLY A 59 -19.57 -9.92 27.08
C GLY A 59 -19.25 -11.34 26.58
N ARG A 60 -18.46 -12.14 27.30
CA ARG A 60 -18.13 -13.53 26.93
C ARG A 60 -18.54 -14.53 27.99
N SER A 61 -18.84 -15.74 27.55
CA SER A 61 -19.05 -16.87 28.46
C SER A 61 -17.75 -17.26 29.17
N LEU A 62 -17.87 -18.01 30.28
CA LEU A 62 -16.70 -18.49 31.02
C LEU A 62 -15.81 -19.41 30.17
N LYS A 63 -16.42 -20.24 29.30
CA LYS A 63 -15.70 -21.13 28.38
C LYS A 63 -14.95 -20.34 27.30
N GLU A 64 -15.59 -19.34 26.70
CA GLU A 64 -14.92 -18.46 25.73
C GLU A 64 -13.82 -17.63 26.37
N THR A 65 -13.99 -17.26 27.64
CA THR A 65 -12.95 -16.57 28.43
C THR A 65 -11.73 -17.48 28.62
N LEU A 66 -11.95 -18.74 29.01
CA LEU A 66 -10.87 -19.73 29.12
C LEU A 66 -10.12 -19.87 27.79
N GLU A 67 -10.84 -20.07 26.70
CA GLU A 67 -10.26 -20.21 25.36
C GLU A 67 -9.48 -18.97 24.92
N LEU A 68 -9.98 -17.77 25.23
CA LEU A 68 -9.30 -16.51 24.95
C LEU A 68 -7.98 -16.41 25.73
N ARG A 69 -8.01 -16.67 27.05
CA ARG A 69 -6.82 -16.56 27.90
C ARG A 69 -5.76 -17.59 27.53
N ILE A 70 -6.14 -18.84 27.30
CA ILE A 70 -5.18 -19.86 26.84
C ILE A 70 -4.54 -19.44 25.52
N ARG A 71 -5.31 -18.90 24.58
CA ARG A 71 -4.76 -18.41 23.31
C ARG A 71 -3.76 -17.27 23.50
N GLN A 72 -4.02 -16.35 24.42
CA GLN A 72 -3.10 -15.26 24.76
C GLN A 72 -1.79 -15.81 25.33
N VAL A 73 -1.87 -16.69 26.34
CA VAL A 73 -0.70 -17.33 26.96
C VAL A 73 0.15 -18.07 25.92
N LEU A 74 -0.48 -18.83 25.03
CA LEU A 74 0.21 -19.57 23.98
C LEU A 74 0.81 -18.64 22.90
N ALA A 75 0.14 -17.53 22.58
CA ALA A 75 0.66 -16.55 21.63
C ALA A 75 1.89 -15.81 22.18
N GLU A 76 1.88 -15.47 23.47
CA GLU A 76 3.03 -14.86 24.15
C GLU A 76 4.21 -15.82 24.24
N ALA A 77 3.96 -17.08 24.60
CA ALA A 77 4.99 -18.11 24.67
C ALA A 77 5.64 -18.35 23.30
N ARG A 78 4.83 -18.40 22.25
CA ARG A 78 5.30 -18.46 20.87
C ARG A 78 6.21 -17.27 20.55
N LYS A 79 5.75 -16.04 20.77
CA LYS A 79 6.54 -14.84 20.46
C LYS A 79 7.90 -14.84 21.17
N LYS A 80 7.93 -15.20 22.46
CA LYS A 80 9.17 -15.34 23.24
C LYS A 80 10.11 -16.40 22.64
N ALA A 81 9.58 -17.54 22.21
CA ALA A 81 10.36 -18.58 21.56
C ALA A 81 10.94 -18.12 20.20
N GLU A 82 10.17 -17.35 19.42
CA GLU A 82 10.62 -16.77 18.15
C GLU A 82 11.76 -15.75 18.37
N GLU A 83 11.66 -14.90 19.39
CA GLU A 83 12.69 -13.93 19.76
C GLU A 83 13.99 -14.61 20.22
N ILE A 84 13.91 -15.65 21.06
CA ILE A 84 15.07 -16.43 21.50
C ILE A 84 15.77 -17.09 20.30
N ALA A 85 14.99 -17.67 19.38
CA ALA A 85 15.54 -18.29 18.18
C ALA A 85 16.20 -17.26 17.25
N ALA A 86 15.58 -16.10 17.02
CA ALA A 86 16.14 -15.04 16.19
C ALA A 86 17.48 -14.52 16.75
N ASN A 87 17.55 -14.32 18.08
CA ASN A 87 18.78 -13.88 18.75
C ASN A 87 19.90 -14.92 18.65
N TYR A 88 19.56 -16.22 18.69
CA TYR A 88 20.55 -17.30 18.58
C TYR A 88 21.10 -17.46 17.14
N ILE A 89 20.25 -17.32 16.12
CA ILE A 89 20.66 -17.46 14.71
C ILE A 89 21.61 -16.33 14.30
N GLY A 90 21.39 -15.12 14.84
CA GLY A 90 22.22 -13.96 14.59
C GLY A 90 21.90 -13.25 13.28
N ASP A 91 22.37 -12.01 13.17
CA ASP A 91 22.01 -11.11 12.07
C ASP A 91 22.80 -11.36 10.78
N ASP A 92 23.90 -12.10 10.88
CA ASP A 92 24.78 -12.43 9.75
C ASP A 92 24.21 -13.56 8.88
N ALA A 93 23.25 -14.34 9.40
CA ALA A 93 22.63 -15.44 8.65
C ALA A 93 21.81 -14.91 7.48
N HIS A 94 21.96 -15.50 6.29
CA HIS A 94 21.26 -15.04 5.09
C HIS A 94 19.74 -15.14 5.23
N SER A 95 19.23 -16.13 5.96
CA SER A 95 17.81 -16.26 6.31
C SER A 95 17.26 -15.09 7.12
N VAL A 96 18.04 -14.58 8.08
CA VAL A 96 17.69 -13.40 8.88
C VAL A 96 17.79 -12.14 8.05
N ILE A 97 18.83 -12.01 7.21
CA ILE A 97 18.99 -10.88 6.27
C ILE A 97 17.79 -10.80 5.32
N MET A 98 17.35 -11.92 4.72
CA MET A 98 16.16 -11.95 3.84
C MET A 98 14.88 -11.52 4.56
N THR A 99 14.76 -11.91 5.83
CA THR A 99 13.60 -11.62 6.67
C THR A 99 13.58 -10.15 7.10
N LYS A 100 14.69 -9.62 7.61
CA LYS A 100 14.81 -8.22 8.08
C LYS A 100 14.78 -7.21 6.93
N SER A 101 15.33 -7.57 5.77
CA SER A 101 15.27 -6.73 4.57
C SER A 101 13.88 -6.67 3.93
N GLY A 102 12.95 -7.54 4.34
CA GLY A 102 11.61 -7.64 3.77
C GLY A 102 11.57 -8.27 2.37
N ALA A 103 12.69 -8.83 1.88
CA ALA A 103 12.77 -9.41 0.55
C ALA A 103 11.91 -10.69 0.43
N ARG A 104 12.07 -11.62 1.38
CA ARG A 104 11.25 -12.84 1.45
C ARG A 104 11.34 -13.46 2.82
N GLY A 105 10.18 -13.67 3.45
CA GLY A 105 10.08 -14.23 4.79
C GLY A 105 9.69 -13.19 5.82
N ASN A 106 9.23 -13.68 6.96
CA ASN A 106 8.92 -12.88 8.15
C ASN A 106 9.52 -13.62 9.36
N ILE A 107 9.82 -12.90 10.44
CA ILE A 107 10.33 -13.44 11.71
C ILE A 107 9.43 -14.56 12.21
N LEU A 108 8.11 -14.40 12.02
CA LEU A 108 7.11 -15.41 12.30
C LEU A 108 7.39 -16.74 11.58
N ASN A 109 7.72 -16.71 10.28
CA ASN A 109 7.98 -17.91 9.50
C ASN A 109 9.33 -18.54 9.89
N LEU A 110 10.35 -17.70 10.14
CA LEU A 110 11.64 -18.15 10.65
C LEU A 110 11.48 -18.87 12.00
N GLY A 111 10.69 -18.27 12.90
CA GLY A 111 10.32 -18.85 14.17
C GLY A 111 9.60 -20.19 14.07
N GLN A 112 8.71 -20.38 13.10
CA GLN A 112 8.05 -21.68 12.86
C GLN A 112 9.03 -22.74 12.33
N MET A 113 10.00 -22.34 11.52
CA MET A 113 11.02 -23.24 11.01
C MET A 113 11.99 -23.68 12.12
N SER A 114 12.36 -22.78 13.03
CA SER A 114 13.41 -22.97 14.04
C SER A 114 12.92 -23.36 15.43
N ALA A 115 11.89 -22.67 15.95
CA ALA A 115 11.47 -22.74 17.35
C ALA A 115 10.20 -23.56 17.55
N VAL A 116 9.05 -23.05 17.10
CA VAL A 116 7.73 -23.61 17.39
C VAL A 116 6.73 -23.23 16.30
N VAL A 117 5.95 -24.19 15.80
CA VAL A 117 4.89 -23.90 14.83
C VAL A 117 3.74 -23.12 15.48
N GLY A 118 3.39 -23.48 16.71
CA GLY A 118 2.43 -22.78 17.56
C GLY A 118 0.99 -23.29 17.42
N GLN A 119 0.04 -22.48 17.90
CA GLN A 119 -1.38 -22.84 17.94
C GLN A 119 -1.99 -22.89 16.53
N GLN A 120 -2.56 -24.04 16.17
CA GLN A 120 -3.39 -24.16 14.98
C GLN A 120 -4.83 -23.79 15.32
N ALA A 121 -5.47 -22.97 14.49
CA ALA A 121 -6.84 -22.52 14.68
C ALA A 121 -7.69 -22.89 13.47
N ILE A 122 -9.00 -22.99 13.69
CA ILE A 122 -10.01 -23.10 12.64
C ILE A 122 -11.08 -22.06 12.95
N ARG A 123 -11.32 -21.10 12.04
CA ARG A 123 -12.33 -20.03 12.18
C ARG A 123 -12.19 -19.23 13.48
N GLY A 124 -10.95 -18.97 13.90
CA GLY A 124 -10.64 -18.16 15.09
C GLY A 124 -10.74 -18.91 16.44
N GLU A 125 -11.17 -20.17 16.44
CA GLU A 125 -11.17 -21.05 17.61
C GLU A 125 -10.00 -22.04 17.57
N ARG A 126 -9.61 -22.56 18.75
CA ARG A 126 -8.72 -23.72 18.81
C ARG A 126 -9.44 -24.94 18.23
N ILE A 127 -8.69 -25.92 17.74
CA ILE A 127 -9.27 -27.09 17.09
C ILE A 127 -10.19 -27.83 18.08
N ASN A 128 -11.48 -27.86 17.77
CA ASN A 128 -12.51 -28.51 18.58
C ASN A 128 -13.37 -29.52 17.83
N ARG A 129 -13.29 -29.54 16.50
CA ARG A 129 -14.01 -30.47 15.64
C ARG A 129 -13.28 -31.82 15.62
N GLY A 130 -14.04 -32.91 15.80
CA GLY A 130 -13.51 -34.27 15.88
C GLY A 130 -14.55 -35.22 16.44
N TYR A 131 -14.16 -36.07 17.39
CA TYR A 131 -15.06 -36.95 18.14
C TYR A 131 -15.88 -36.16 19.17
N ASN A 132 -16.93 -36.77 19.73
CA ASN A 132 -17.92 -36.11 20.61
C ASN A 132 -17.32 -35.30 21.79
N SER A 133 -16.16 -35.71 22.33
CA SER A 133 -15.52 -35.06 23.48
C SER A 133 -13.99 -34.89 23.34
N ARG A 134 -13.46 -35.06 22.12
CA ARG A 134 -12.01 -34.95 21.85
C ARG A 134 -11.74 -34.75 20.36
N THR A 135 -10.63 -34.14 20.02
CA THR A 135 -10.23 -33.91 18.62
C THR A 135 -9.74 -35.18 17.93
N LEU A 136 -8.81 -35.91 18.57
CA LEU A 136 -8.21 -37.15 18.08
C LEU A 136 -8.43 -38.30 19.08
N PRO A 137 -8.44 -39.58 18.62
CA PRO A 137 -8.70 -40.73 19.50
C PRO A 137 -7.57 -40.99 20.51
N HIS A 138 -6.38 -40.40 20.29
CA HIS A 138 -5.21 -40.52 21.15
C HIS A 138 -5.31 -39.71 22.45
N PHE A 139 -6.23 -38.76 22.54
CA PHE A 139 -6.40 -37.91 23.72
C PHE A 139 -7.52 -38.44 24.64
N LYS A 140 -7.42 -38.09 25.92
CA LYS A 140 -8.47 -38.40 26.91
C LYS A 140 -9.75 -37.62 26.58
N VAL A 141 -10.87 -38.15 27.06
CA VAL A 141 -12.18 -37.50 26.95
C VAL A 141 -12.14 -36.16 27.72
N ASP A 142 -12.63 -35.09 27.08
CA ASP A 142 -12.68 -33.72 27.62
C ASP A 142 -11.30 -33.13 28.01
N ASP A 143 -10.27 -33.51 27.26
CA ASP A 143 -8.96 -32.89 27.36
C ASP A 143 -8.95 -31.50 26.69
N LEU A 144 -8.63 -30.47 27.48
CA LEU A 144 -8.54 -29.06 27.07
C LEU A 144 -7.10 -28.56 26.98
N THR A 145 -6.12 -29.43 27.23
CA THR A 145 -4.71 -29.08 27.18
C THR A 145 -4.31 -28.50 25.81
N PRO A 146 -3.29 -27.64 25.74
CA PRO A 146 -2.81 -27.08 24.49
C PRO A 146 -2.57 -28.15 23.40
N LYS A 147 -1.86 -29.25 23.75
CA LYS A 147 -1.56 -30.33 22.82
C LYS A 147 -2.81 -31.03 22.26
N ALA A 148 -3.83 -31.28 23.09
CA ALA A 148 -5.09 -31.88 22.66
C ALA A 148 -5.91 -30.96 21.75
N ARG A 149 -5.73 -29.65 21.87
CA ARG A 149 -6.46 -28.61 21.12
C ARG A 149 -5.63 -27.98 20.00
N GLY A 150 -4.61 -28.68 19.51
CA GLY A 150 -3.89 -28.29 18.30
C GLY A 150 -2.74 -27.31 18.50
N PHE A 151 -2.13 -27.26 19.67
CA PHE A 151 -0.84 -26.59 19.88
C PHE A 151 0.30 -27.52 19.44
N VAL A 152 1.13 -27.06 18.52
CA VAL A 152 2.26 -27.81 17.97
C VAL A 152 3.56 -27.21 18.52
N GLU A 153 4.19 -27.94 19.42
CA GLU A 153 5.40 -27.51 20.16
C GLU A 153 6.68 -27.64 19.33
N GLN A 154 6.71 -28.56 18.38
CA GLN A 154 7.86 -28.78 17.51
C GLN A 154 7.94 -27.72 16.40
N SER A 155 9.16 -27.48 15.92
CA SER A 155 9.44 -26.71 14.72
C SER A 155 9.45 -27.59 13.47
N TYR A 156 9.33 -26.99 12.28
CA TYR A 156 9.43 -27.75 11.02
C TYR A 156 10.79 -28.45 10.87
N ARG A 157 11.85 -27.85 11.42
CA ARG A 157 13.21 -28.41 11.38
C ARG A 157 13.38 -29.66 12.23
N ASN A 158 12.72 -29.72 13.39
CA ASN A 158 12.77 -30.88 14.29
C ASN A 158 11.78 -31.99 13.87
N GLY A 159 10.81 -31.65 13.03
CA GLY A 159 9.77 -32.57 12.57
C GLY A 159 8.56 -32.57 13.48
N LEU A 160 7.38 -32.81 12.89
CA LEU A 160 6.10 -32.76 13.61
C LEU A 160 5.69 -34.15 14.12
N ASP A 161 5.13 -34.20 15.32
CA ASP A 161 4.43 -35.39 15.82
C ASP A 161 3.29 -35.77 14.86
N PRO A 162 2.88 -37.05 14.76
CA PRO A 162 1.75 -37.46 13.92
C PRO A 162 0.46 -36.68 14.21
N SER A 163 0.16 -36.40 15.48
CA SER A 163 -0.97 -35.54 15.86
C SER A 163 -0.75 -34.09 15.44
N GLY A 164 0.46 -33.57 15.59
CA GLY A 164 0.82 -32.19 15.22
C GLY A 164 0.73 -31.97 13.71
N PHE A 165 1.20 -32.93 12.91
CA PHE A 165 1.06 -32.93 11.46
C PHE A 165 -0.42 -32.89 11.03
N PHE A 166 -1.27 -33.71 11.66
CA PHE A 166 -2.69 -33.73 11.36
C PHE A 166 -3.39 -32.41 11.72
N PHE A 167 -3.06 -31.83 12.88
CA PHE A 167 -3.57 -30.50 13.26
C PHE A 167 -3.08 -29.39 12.31
N HIS A 168 -1.83 -29.46 11.88
CA HIS A 168 -1.28 -28.51 10.92
C HIS A 168 -1.99 -28.61 9.56
N ALA A 169 -2.29 -29.82 9.09
CA ALA A 169 -3.07 -30.03 7.87
C ALA A 169 -4.50 -29.45 7.99
N MET A 170 -5.14 -29.55 9.16
CA MET A 170 -6.44 -28.91 9.39
C MET A 170 -6.36 -27.39 9.26
N GLY A 171 -5.36 -26.76 9.86
CA GLY A 171 -5.14 -25.31 9.77
C GLY A 171 -4.81 -24.86 8.35
N GLY A 172 -3.96 -25.61 7.63
CA GLY A 172 -3.61 -25.33 6.23
C GLY A 172 -4.84 -25.35 5.30
N ARG A 173 -5.82 -26.23 5.55
CA ARG A 173 -7.06 -26.28 4.77
C ARG A 173 -7.90 -25.01 4.92
N GLU A 174 -7.89 -24.36 6.09
CA GLU A 174 -8.60 -23.09 6.27
C GLU A 174 -8.06 -22.03 5.32
N GLY A 175 -6.73 -21.87 5.22
CA GLY A 175 -6.11 -20.89 4.33
C GLY A 175 -6.46 -21.13 2.85
N LEU A 176 -6.43 -22.39 2.40
CA LEU A 176 -6.79 -22.76 1.02
C LEU A 176 -8.25 -22.43 0.70
N VAL A 177 -9.16 -22.74 1.63
CA VAL A 177 -10.60 -22.50 1.44
C VAL A 177 -10.93 -21.01 1.53
N ASP A 178 -10.38 -20.28 2.51
CA ASP A 178 -10.66 -18.86 2.68
C ASP A 178 -10.20 -18.04 1.48
N THR A 179 -9.01 -18.32 0.96
CA THR A 179 -8.48 -17.66 -0.23
C THR A 179 -9.37 -17.89 -1.45
N ALA A 180 -9.83 -19.14 -1.66
CA ALA A 180 -10.69 -19.48 -2.79
C ALA A 180 -12.08 -18.81 -2.70
N VAL A 181 -12.67 -18.76 -1.50
CA VAL A 181 -14.01 -18.20 -1.29
C VAL A 181 -13.99 -16.67 -1.37
N ARG A 182 -12.97 -16.03 -0.78
CA ARG A 182 -12.89 -14.56 -0.65
C ARG A 182 -12.78 -13.84 -2.00
N THR A 183 -12.19 -14.46 -3.02
CA THR A 183 -12.08 -13.90 -4.38
C THR A 183 -13.44 -13.61 -5.00
N SER A 184 -14.44 -14.50 -4.81
CA SER A 184 -15.76 -14.35 -5.41
C SER A 184 -16.50 -13.12 -4.88
N THR A 185 -16.55 -12.94 -3.56
CA THR A 185 -17.21 -11.81 -2.91
C THR A 185 -16.51 -10.50 -3.21
N SER A 186 -15.17 -10.47 -3.17
CA SER A 186 -14.37 -9.28 -3.48
C SER A 186 -14.59 -8.81 -4.92
N GLY A 187 -14.49 -9.74 -5.89
CA GLY A 187 -14.71 -9.42 -7.30
C GLY A 187 -16.14 -8.97 -7.60
N TYR A 188 -17.14 -9.57 -6.96
CA TYR A 188 -18.53 -9.14 -7.13
C TYR A 188 -18.79 -7.75 -6.54
N MET A 189 -18.25 -7.48 -5.34
CA MET A 189 -18.32 -6.15 -4.72
C MET A 189 -17.67 -5.10 -5.63
N GLN A 190 -16.45 -5.38 -6.12
CA GLN A 190 -15.75 -4.51 -7.05
C GLN A 190 -16.59 -4.26 -8.31
N ARG A 191 -17.13 -5.30 -8.96
CA ARG A 191 -17.97 -5.14 -10.16
C ARG A 191 -19.17 -4.24 -9.91
N ARG A 192 -19.85 -4.39 -8.76
CA ARG A 192 -20.99 -3.55 -8.41
C ARG A 192 -20.59 -2.08 -8.25
N LEU A 193 -19.47 -1.82 -7.57
CA LEU A 193 -18.98 -0.47 -7.35
C LEU A 193 -18.48 0.18 -8.64
N VAL A 194 -17.72 -0.55 -9.46
CA VAL A 194 -17.23 -0.07 -10.76
C VAL A 194 -18.40 0.31 -11.67
N ASN A 195 -19.39 -0.57 -11.80
CA ASN A 195 -20.56 -0.28 -12.63
C ASN A 195 -21.42 0.89 -12.10
N ALA A 196 -21.38 1.17 -10.79
CA ALA A 196 -22.12 2.28 -10.20
C ALA A 196 -21.37 3.62 -10.31
N LEU A 197 -20.03 3.60 -10.38
CA LEU A 197 -19.19 4.79 -10.34
C LEU A 197 -18.47 5.12 -11.66
N GLN A 198 -18.61 4.27 -12.69
CA GLN A 198 -17.91 4.45 -13.98
C GLN A 198 -18.25 5.75 -14.71
N ASP A 199 -19.42 6.33 -14.45
CA ASP A 199 -19.91 7.53 -15.14
C ASP A 199 -19.47 8.84 -14.44
N MET A 200 -18.72 8.73 -13.34
CA MET A 200 -18.26 9.87 -12.54
C MET A 200 -17.05 10.53 -13.20
N VAL A 201 -17.14 11.83 -13.47
CA VAL A 201 -16.07 12.62 -14.12
C VAL A 201 -15.84 13.92 -13.37
N ILE A 202 -14.58 14.36 -13.31
CA ILE A 202 -14.19 15.68 -12.80
C ILE A 202 -14.29 16.68 -13.95
N GLU A 203 -15.13 17.70 -13.79
CA GLU A 203 -15.28 18.79 -14.75
C GLU A 203 -14.22 19.88 -14.53
N ASN A 204 -14.07 20.79 -15.49
CA ASN A 204 -13.04 21.86 -15.44
C ASN A 204 -13.17 22.82 -14.25
N ASP A 205 -14.31 22.83 -13.58
CA ASP A 205 -14.57 23.64 -12.39
C ASP A 205 -14.18 22.93 -11.07
N GLY A 206 -13.64 21.71 -11.13
CA GLY A 206 -13.26 20.91 -9.96
C GLY A 206 -14.41 20.08 -9.37
N THR A 207 -15.63 20.21 -9.91
CA THR A 207 -16.79 19.44 -9.44
C THR A 207 -16.79 18.03 -10.01
N VAL A 208 -17.27 17.06 -9.22
CA VAL A 208 -17.50 15.68 -9.67
C VAL A 208 -18.95 15.54 -10.10
N ARG A 209 -19.17 15.17 -11.36
CA ARG A 209 -20.51 15.04 -11.94
C ARG A 209 -20.73 13.65 -12.54
N ASN A 210 -22.00 13.23 -12.55
CA ASN A 210 -22.43 12.02 -13.26
C ASN A 210 -22.71 12.33 -14.75
N ALA A 211 -23.01 11.30 -15.56
CA ALA A 211 -23.36 11.43 -16.98
C ALA A 211 -24.51 12.40 -17.25
N ASP A 212 -25.52 12.44 -16.38
CA ASP A 212 -26.66 13.38 -16.45
C ASP A 212 -26.32 14.82 -16.01
N LYS A 213 -25.05 15.12 -15.77
CA LYS A 213 -24.54 16.42 -15.27
C LYS A 213 -25.04 16.82 -13.87
N ASN A 214 -25.58 15.89 -13.11
CA ASN A 214 -25.86 16.09 -11.68
C ASN A 214 -24.55 16.19 -10.89
N ILE A 215 -24.45 17.21 -10.03
CA ILE A 215 -23.28 17.42 -9.15
C ILE A 215 -23.36 16.44 -7.98
N ILE A 216 -22.32 15.63 -7.80
CA ILE A 216 -22.20 14.65 -6.71
C ILE A 216 -21.28 15.19 -5.61
N GLN A 217 -20.15 15.80 -5.98
CA GLN A 217 -19.22 16.46 -5.06
C GLN A 217 -18.86 17.85 -5.62
N PHE A 218 -18.86 18.87 -4.75
CA PHE A 218 -18.55 20.24 -5.15
C PHE A 218 -17.05 20.46 -5.36
N ASP A 219 -16.22 19.89 -4.51
CA ASP A 219 -14.75 19.87 -4.65
C ASP A 219 -14.29 18.41 -4.64
N PHE A 220 -13.54 17.99 -5.66
CA PHE A 220 -13.05 16.61 -5.75
C PHE A 220 -12.17 16.26 -4.54
N GLY A 221 -12.54 15.23 -3.79
CA GLY A 221 -11.72 14.79 -2.64
C GLY A 221 -11.58 15.83 -1.52
N ASP A 222 -12.44 16.86 -1.49
CA ASP A 222 -12.40 18.03 -0.60
C ASP A 222 -11.18 18.97 -0.77
N ASP A 223 -10.06 18.49 -1.31
CA ASP A 223 -8.82 19.25 -1.52
C ASP A 223 -8.43 19.45 -2.99
N ASN A 224 -9.18 18.87 -3.93
CA ASN A 224 -8.90 18.85 -5.38
C ASN A 224 -7.54 18.21 -5.74
N ILE A 225 -6.98 17.34 -4.89
CA ILE A 225 -5.70 16.69 -5.13
C ILE A 225 -5.92 15.23 -5.49
N ASN A 226 -5.31 14.80 -6.61
CA ASN A 226 -5.32 13.39 -6.99
C ASN A 226 -4.47 12.58 -6.00
N PRO A 227 -5.01 11.52 -5.37
CA PRO A 227 -4.25 10.64 -4.47
C PRO A 227 -2.96 10.09 -5.08
N GLN A 228 -2.89 9.90 -6.40
CA GLN A 228 -1.66 9.46 -7.08
C GLN A 228 -0.51 10.47 -7.03
N HIS A 229 -0.81 11.75 -6.81
CA HIS A 229 0.16 12.84 -6.68
C HIS A 229 0.36 13.30 -5.24
N THR A 230 -0.36 12.70 -4.29
CA THR A 230 -0.15 12.93 -2.85
C THR A 230 1.07 12.18 -2.35
N ASP A 231 1.67 12.67 -1.27
CA ASP A 231 2.67 11.92 -0.53
C ASP A 231 1.96 11.10 0.55
N HIS A 232 1.62 9.86 0.24
CA HIS A 232 0.94 8.92 1.16
C HIS A 232 -0.39 9.46 1.75
N GLY A 233 -1.12 10.28 0.99
CA GLY A 233 -2.39 10.87 1.41
C GLY A 233 -2.28 12.32 1.87
N ASP A 234 -1.07 12.81 2.16
CA ASP A 234 -0.88 14.23 2.47
C ASP A 234 -0.83 15.05 1.17
N ALA A 235 -1.61 16.13 1.17
CA ALA A 235 -1.64 17.13 0.10
C ALA A 235 -0.23 17.68 -0.21
N VAL A 236 0.52 18.01 0.85
CA VAL A 236 1.87 18.59 0.77
C VAL A 236 2.70 18.09 1.95
N ASN A 237 3.79 17.37 1.67
CA ASN A 237 4.78 17.01 2.68
C ASN A 237 5.73 18.19 2.94
N LEU A 238 5.44 18.97 3.99
CA LEU A 238 6.23 20.13 4.40
C LEU A 238 7.65 19.76 4.83
N ASP A 239 7.86 18.60 5.45
CA ASP A 239 9.17 18.19 5.93
C ASP A 239 10.13 17.94 4.77
N VAL A 240 9.66 17.25 3.72
CA VAL A 240 10.44 17.04 2.49
C VAL A 240 10.73 18.36 1.79
N LEU A 241 9.77 19.30 1.79
CA LEU A 241 9.97 20.63 1.22
C LEU A 241 10.98 21.46 2.01
N LEU A 242 10.92 21.41 3.34
CA LEU A 242 11.87 22.10 4.22
C LEU A 242 13.28 21.53 4.07
N LEU A 243 13.41 20.20 4.01
CA LEU A 243 14.69 19.54 3.73
C LEU A 243 15.24 19.96 2.36
N LYS A 244 14.42 19.98 1.31
CA LYS A 244 14.81 20.49 -0.01
C LYS A 244 15.23 21.97 0.06
N ALA A 245 14.48 22.80 0.76
CA ALA A 245 14.77 24.22 0.92
C ALA A 245 16.08 24.48 1.67
N GLN A 246 16.40 23.68 2.69
CA GLN A 246 17.67 23.76 3.42
C GLN A 246 18.87 23.34 2.55
N THR A 247 18.70 22.35 1.67
CA THR A 247 19.75 21.92 0.72
C THR A 247 19.95 22.89 -0.44
N LEU A 248 18.99 23.76 -0.71
CA LEU A 248 19.09 24.79 -1.74
C LEU A 248 19.92 25.97 -1.21
N ASN A 249 21.03 26.28 -1.88
CA ASN A 249 21.81 27.50 -1.60
C ASN A 249 20.95 28.74 -1.86
N THR A 250 20.41 29.32 -0.79
CA THR A 250 19.55 30.52 -0.80
C THR A 250 20.22 31.72 -1.48
N ASN A 251 21.54 31.81 -1.44
CA ASN A 251 22.33 32.89 -2.05
C ASN A 251 22.32 32.87 -3.59
N GLU A 252 22.37 31.69 -4.22
CA GLU A 252 22.32 31.57 -5.69
C GLU A 252 20.92 31.85 -6.24
N ILE A 253 19.88 31.50 -5.48
CA ILE A 253 18.48 31.75 -5.83
C ILE A 253 18.16 33.24 -5.70
N GLN A 254 18.63 33.91 -4.63
CA GLN A 254 18.52 35.35 -4.49
C GLN A 254 19.26 36.11 -5.61
N ALA A 255 20.42 35.63 -6.06
CA ALA A 255 21.12 36.20 -7.20
C ALA A 255 20.34 36.05 -8.51
N LYS A 256 19.72 34.89 -8.76
CA LYS A 256 18.84 34.65 -9.92
C LYS A 256 17.54 35.47 -9.88
N LEU A 257 16.98 35.71 -8.69
CA LEU A 257 15.80 36.57 -8.50
C LEU A 257 16.13 38.05 -8.71
N LYS A 258 17.27 38.53 -8.18
CA LYS A 258 17.76 39.90 -8.41
C LYS A 258 18.10 40.17 -9.88
N GLY A 259 18.50 39.15 -10.65
CA GLY A 259 18.71 39.26 -12.10
C GLY A 259 17.44 39.35 -12.95
N LYS A 260 16.25 39.08 -12.37
CA LYS A 260 14.96 39.08 -13.09
C LYS A 260 14.07 40.30 -12.84
N GLU A 261 14.48 41.26 -12.01
CA GLU A 261 13.71 42.48 -11.81
C GLU A 261 14.00 43.56 -12.87
N THR A 262 12.92 43.96 -13.56
CA THR A 262 12.70 45.16 -14.39
C THR A 262 12.97 45.12 -15.91
N LYS A 263 12.05 44.51 -16.67
CA LYS A 263 11.41 45.23 -17.80
C LYS A 263 10.07 45.79 -17.32
N LYS A 264 10.09 47.02 -16.79
CA LYS A 264 8.86 47.78 -16.45
C LYS A 264 8.02 47.97 -17.72
N LYS A 265 6.84 47.33 -17.81
CA LYS A 265 5.77 47.79 -18.70
C LYS A 265 5.37 49.20 -18.24
N GLN A 266 5.65 50.21 -19.07
CA GLN A 266 5.17 51.57 -18.85
C GLN A 266 3.63 51.56 -18.88
N LYS A 267 3.00 52.08 -17.81
CA LYS A 267 1.56 52.37 -17.80
C LYS A 267 1.28 53.49 -18.81
N PRO A 268 0.29 53.37 -19.70
CA PRO A 268 -0.13 54.50 -20.52
C PRO A 268 -0.75 55.58 -19.62
N LYS A 269 -0.20 56.81 -19.69
CA LYS A 269 -0.78 58.00 -19.05
C LYS A 269 -2.09 58.35 -19.76
N ALA A 270 -3.15 58.56 -18.99
CA ALA A 270 -4.39 59.17 -19.46
C ALA A 270 -4.09 60.55 -20.06
N LYS A 271 -4.55 60.81 -21.29
CA LYS A 271 -4.59 62.14 -21.90
C LYS A 271 -6.04 62.62 -21.94
N GLU A 272 -6.27 63.77 -21.32
CA GLU A 272 -7.46 64.60 -21.47
C GLU A 272 -7.68 65.01 -22.93
N GLN A 273 -8.96 65.26 -23.23
CA GLN A 273 -9.47 65.74 -24.51
C GLN A 273 -8.82 67.08 -24.92
N LYS A 274 -8.41 67.17 -26.20
CA LYS A 274 -8.40 68.44 -26.96
C LYS A 274 -8.43 68.17 -28.48
N GLU A 275 -9.48 68.73 -29.08
CA GLU A 275 -9.76 69.17 -30.47
C GLU A 275 -9.05 68.57 -31.70
N LYS A 276 -9.86 68.25 -32.72
CA LYS A 276 -9.45 68.10 -34.13
C LYS A 276 -8.99 69.46 -34.69
N PRO A 277 -8.00 69.50 -35.59
CA PRO A 277 -8.37 69.70 -37.00
C PRO A 277 -7.48 69.06 -38.09
N LYS A 278 -8.19 68.70 -39.18
CA LYS A 278 -7.91 68.77 -40.64
C LYS A 278 -6.87 67.88 -41.35
N LYS A 279 -7.32 67.48 -42.55
CA LYS A 279 -6.74 66.67 -43.64
C LYS A 279 -5.62 67.41 -44.41
N GLU A 280 -4.69 66.61 -44.95
CA GLU A 280 -3.98 66.66 -46.27
C GLU A 280 -2.62 65.94 -46.08
N SER A 281 -2.03 65.18 -47.00
CA SER A 281 -2.33 64.65 -48.34
C SER A 281 -1.35 63.49 -48.62
N LYS A 282 -1.69 62.66 -49.61
CA LYS A 282 -1.02 61.43 -50.08
C LYS A 282 0.49 61.55 -50.37
N GLU A 283 1.22 60.45 -50.14
CA GLU A 283 2.23 59.95 -51.09
C GLU A 283 1.96 58.47 -51.37
N GLU A 284 1.87 58.15 -52.66
CA GLU A 284 1.60 56.83 -53.24
C GLU A 284 2.88 55.98 -53.24
N ARG A 285 2.76 54.71 -52.81
CA ARG A 285 3.68 53.64 -53.22
C ARG A 285 2.86 52.42 -53.63
N GLU A 286 3.36 51.79 -54.69
CA GLU A 286 2.66 50.96 -55.66
C GLU A 286 2.01 49.71 -55.06
N THR A 287 0.84 49.39 -55.61
CA THR A 287 0.04 48.20 -55.41
C THR A 287 0.79 46.93 -55.81
N ALA A 288 1.10 46.06 -54.86
CA ALA A 288 1.16 44.62 -55.11
C ALA A 288 -0.25 44.07 -54.86
N GLU A 289 -0.85 43.43 -55.86
CA GLU A 289 -2.15 42.76 -55.72
C GLU A 289 -2.07 41.74 -54.59
N VAL A 290 -2.84 41.98 -53.52
CA VAL A 290 -3.02 41.00 -52.44
C VAL A 290 -3.97 39.92 -52.97
N PRO A 291 -3.56 38.65 -53.09
CA PRO A 291 -4.45 37.57 -53.51
C PRO A 291 -5.65 37.45 -52.57
N SER A 292 -6.78 36.96 -53.08
CA SER A 292 -8.00 36.85 -52.28
C SER A 292 -7.81 35.85 -51.12
N GLU A 293 -8.53 36.03 -50.01
CA GLU A 293 -8.38 35.13 -48.83
C GLU A 293 -8.69 33.65 -49.15
N GLU A 294 -9.38 33.38 -50.26
CA GLU A 294 -9.66 32.02 -50.75
C GLU A 294 -8.44 31.40 -51.44
N ASP A 295 -7.63 32.19 -52.15
CA ASP A 295 -6.43 31.73 -52.85
C ASP A 295 -5.30 31.37 -51.86
N ILE A 296 -5.08 32.24 -50.86
CA ILE A 296 -4.09 32.02 -49.79
C ILE A 296 -4.41 30.76 -48.99
N ARG A 297 -5.70 30.45 -48.86
CA ARG A 297 -6.18 29.26 -48.17
C ARG A 297 -5.95 27.98 -48.98
N ALA A 298 -6.09 28.04 -50.30
CA ALA A 298 -5.76 26.92 -51.18
C ALA A 298 -4.25 26.59 -51.14
N GLU A 299 -3.39 27.63 -51.17
CA GLU A 299 -1.93 27.44 -51.02
C GLU A 299 -1.56 26.79 -49.69
N PHE A 300 -2.21 27.19 -48.60
CA PHE A 300 -1.99 26.57 -47.28
C PHE A 300 -2.38 25.08 -47.26
N GLU A 301 -3.52 24.73 -47.84
CA GLU A 301 -4.00 23.33 -47.91
C GLU A 301 -3.10 22.46 -48.82
N GLU A 302 -2.51 23.05 -49.87
CA GLU A 302 -1.55 22.39 -50.76
C GLU A 302 -0.18 22.18 -50.10
N GLU A 303 0.37 23.20 -49.42
CA GLU A 303 1.67 23.12 -48.75
C GLU A 303 1.66 22.22 -47.50
N THR A 304 0.56 22.22 -46.72
CA THR A 304 0.52 21.49 -45.43
C THR A 304 -0.07 20.07 -45.52
N GLY A 305 -0.75 19.75 -46.63
CA GLY A 305 -1.33 18.43 -46.88
C GLY A 305 -2.46 18.03 -45.92
N LYS A 306 -2.99 16.80 -46.10
CA LYS A 306 -4.24 16.29 -45.49
C LYS A 306 -4.33 16.24 -43.94
N ASN A 307 -3.34 16.74 -43.21
CA ASN A 307 -3.38 16.84 -41.75
C ASN A 307 -3.92 18.18 -41.22
N ALA A 308 -4.05 19.20 -42.07
CA ALA A 308 -4.63 20.49 -41.71
C ALA A 308 -6.09 20.61 -42.20
N VAL A 309 -7.00 19.80 -41.65
CA VAL A 309 -8.42 19.86 -42.05
C VAL A 309 -9.09 21.11 -41.48
N TRP A 310 -9.64 21.94 -42.35
CA TRP A 310 -10.37 23.15 -42.00
C TRP A 310 -11.72 22.85 -41.32
N GLN A 311 -11.89 23.31 -40.08
CA GLN A 311 -13.16 23.21 -39.33
C GLN A 311 -13.76 24.58 -39.02
N GLY A 312 -14.01 25.38 -40.07
CA GLY A 312 -14.92 26.53 -40.04
C GLY A 312 -14.48 27.77 -39.24
N LYS A 313 -13.33 27.73 -38.55
CA LYS A 313 -12.69 28.90 -37.92
C LYS A 313 -11.20 28.90 -38.23
N VAL A 314 -10.65 30.08 -38.50
CA VAL A 314 -9.23 30.31 -38.81
C VAL A 314 -8.36 29.66 -37.72
N THR A 315 -7.72 28.55 -38.05
CA THR A 315 -6.88 27.78 -37.12
C THR A 315 -5.66 28.59 -36.71
N LYS A 316 -5.18 28.38 -35.48
CA LYS A 316 -3.99 29.06 -34.96
C LYS A 316 -2.77 28.85 -35.87
N GLN A 317 -2.62 27.63 -36.40
CA GLN A 317 -1.56 27.27 -37.35
C GLN A 317 -1.63 28.07 -38.67
N TYR A 318 -2.83 28.37 -39.19
CA TYR A 318 -2.97 29.19 -40.40
C TYR A 318 -2.55 30.64 -40.15
N LYS A 319 -2.84 31.20 -38.97
CA LYS A 319 -2.43 32.57 -38.62
C LYS A 319 -0.92 32.67 -38.46
N GLU A 320 -0.32 31.73 -37.74
CA GLU A 320 1.13 31.66 -37.56
C GLU A 320 1.85 31.48 -38.91
N TRP A 321 1.35 30.61 -39.79
CA TRP A 321 1.88 30.44 -41.15
C TRP A 321 1.73 31.70 -42.02
N ARG A 322 0.58 32.38 -41.96
CA ARG A 322 0.34 33.62 -42.73
C ARG A 322 1.26 34.76 -42.29
N GLU A 323 1.45 34.93 -40.98
CA GLU A 323 2.36 35.95 -40.43
C GLU A 323 3.82 35.69 -40.85
N GLU A 324 4.25 34.42 -40.90
CA GLU A 324 5.59 34.04 -41.33
C GLU A 324 5.84 34.25 -42.83
N LYS A 325 4.84 33.97 -43.69
CA LYS A 325 4.99 34.06 -45.16
C LYS A 325 4.85 35.47 -45.74
N TYR A 326 4.01 36.31 -45.13
CA TYR A 326 3.65 37.62 -45.69
C TYR A 326 4.09 38.82 -44.84
N GLU A 327 4.80 38.61 -43.72
CA GLU A 327 5.34 39.66 -42.82
C GLU A 327 4.34 40.81 -42.53
N VAL A 328 3.10 40.48 -42.13
CA VAL A 328 2.06 41.47 -41.76
C VAL A 328 1.96 41.68 -40.26
#